data_AF-A0AAU8GUR7-F1
#
_entry.id   AF-A0AAU8GUR7-F1
#
_cell.length_a   1.000
_cell.length_b   1.000
_cell.length_c   1.000
_cell.angle_alpha   90.00
_cell.angle_beta   90.00
_cell.angle_gamma   90.00
#
_symmetry.space_group_name_H-M   'P 1'
#
loop_
_entity.id
_entity.type
_entity.pdbx_description
1 polymer ?
#
loop_
_entity_poly.entity_id
_entity_poly.type
_entity_poly.pdbx_seq_one_letter_code
_entity_poly.pdbx_strand_id
1 'polypeptide(L)'
;MTEFNFIFKDYSEEESRIYEGAMKEIMQNIKNGMSFRDAVDSVQVDDNELKALIEDDALKILIAELCYVSKIPFEELANMLKLPLETIRKANFEMLEDVQLTLDNTFNKKRKGNA
;
A
#
# COMPACT_ATOMS: atom_id res chain seq x y z
N MET A 1 -23.10 -4.27 6.08
CA MET A 1 -21.77 -4.39 6.70
C MET A 1 -20.99 -5.29 5.80
N THR A 2 -20.12 -4.72 4.97
CA THR A 2 -19.29 -5.49 4.03
C THR A 2 -18.14 -6.05 4.85
N GLU A 3 -18.13 -7.36 5.06
CA GLU A 3 -17.00 -8.07 5.67
C GLU A 3 -15.78 -7.87 4.76
N PHE A 4 -14.89 -6.96 5.13
CA PHE A 4 -13.57 -6.90 4.52
C PHE A 4 -12.75 -8.07 5.09
N ASN A 5 -12.71 -9.17 4.34
CA ASN A 5 -11.71 -10.19 4.56
C ASN A 5 -10.35 -9.52 4.35
N PHE A 6 -9.47 -9.57 5.35
CA PHE A 6 -8.04 -9.67 5.09
C PHE A 6 -7.85 -10.98 4.32
N ILE A 7 -8.09 -10.94 3.01
CA ILE A 7 -7.64 -11.99 2.13
C ILE A 7 -6.14 -11.81 2.16
N PHE A 8 -5.44 -12.57 3.01
CA PHE A 8 -4.14 -13.06 2.60
C PHE A 8 -4.43 -13.79 1.30
N LYS A 9 -4.33 -13.07 0.17
CA LYS A 9 -4.47 -13.70 -1.14
C LYS A 9 -3.32 -14.69 -1.11
N ASP A 10 -3.65 -15.98 -1.06
CA ASP A 10 -2.68 -17.05 -1.25
C ASP A 10 -2.24 -16.88 -2.70
N TYR A 11 -1.28 -15.98 -2.89
CA TYR A 11 -0.68 -15.73 -4.16
C TYR A 11 -0.05 -17.05 -4.59
N SER A 12 -0.37 -17.49 -5.80
CA SER A 12 0.46 -18.47 -6.46
C SER A 12 1.92 -17.99 -6.46
N GLU A 13 2.86 -18.92 -6.59
CA GLU A 13 4.27 -18.53 -6.72
C GLU A 13 4.50 -17.57 -7.90
N GLU A 14 3.67 -17.66 -8.93
CA GLU A 14 3.68 -16.78 -10.09
C GLU A 14 3.19 -15.38 -9.75
N GLU A 15 2.03 -15.24 -9.11
CA GLU A 15 1.52 -13.93 -8.68
C GLU A 15 2.47 -13.25 -7.67
N SER A 16 3.06 -14.02 -6.75
CA SER A 16 4.06 -13.51 -5.81
C SER A 16 5.27 -12.91 -6.53
N ARG A 17 5.79 -13.62 -7.56
CA ARG A 17 6.92 -13.12 -8.36
C ARG A 17 6.57 -11.86 -9.15
N ILE A 18 5.37 -11.81 -9.72
CA ILE A 18 4.87 -10.62 -10.44
C ILE A 18 4.75 -9.45 -9.48
N TYR A 19 4.13 -9.66 -8.32
CA TYR A 19 3.96 -8.65 -7.28
C TYR A 19 5.31 -8.09 -6.82
N GLU A 20 6.24 -8.94 -6.40
CA GLU A 20 7.56 -8.52 -5.91
C GLU A 20 8.36 -7.79 -7.00
N GLY A 21 8.31 -8.30 -8.24
CA GLY A 21 8.96 -7.67 -9.39
C GLY A 21 8.43 -6.27 -9.66
N ALA A 22 7.10 -6.14 -9.75
CA ALA A 22 6.42 -4.87 -10.00
C ALA A 22 6.68 -3.86 -8.87
N MET A 23 6.58 -4.28 -7.60
CA MET A 23 6.88 -3.44 -6.45
C MET A 23 8.31 -2.90 -6.48
N LYS A 24 9.29 -3.77 -6.74
CA LYS A 24 10.70 -3.36 -6.84
C LYS A 24 10.92 -2.35 -7.95
N GLU A 25 10.30 -2.57 -9.11
CA GLU A 25 10.42 -1.67 -10.26
C GLU A 25 9.79 -0.30 -9.99
N ILE A 26 8.56 -0.27 -9.45
CA ILE A 26 7.86 0.98 -9.08
C ILE A 26 8.74 1.81 -8.12
N MET A 27 9.24 1.19 -7.06
CA MET A 27 10.08 1.89 -6.08
C MET A 27 11.37 2.42 -6.69
N GLN A 28 12.00 1.67 -7.60
CA GLN A 28 13.20 2.12 -8.29
C GLN A 28 12.91 3.29 -9.25
N ASN A 29 11.80 3.23 -9.99
CA ASN A 29 11.41 4.28 -10.93
C ASN A 29 11.09 5.59 -10.21
N ILE A 30 10.38 5.52 -9.07
CA ILE A 30 10.12 6.71 -8.24
C ILE A 30 11.44 7.29 -7.70
N LYS A 31 12.36 6.45 -7.22
CA LYS A 31 13.71 6.90 -6.81
C LYS A 31 14.49 7.58 -7.94
N ASN A 32 14.24 7.19 -9.19
CA ASN A 32 14.83 7.80 -10.38
C ASN A 32 14.11 9.10 -10.81
N GLY A 33 13.10 9.58 -10.06
CA GLY A 33 12.38 10.82 -10.31
C GLY A 33 11.15 10.67 -11.21
N MET A 34 10.71 9.44 -11.47
CA MET A 34 9.46 9.17 -12.19
C MET A 34 8.26 9.55 -11.32
N SER A 35 7.16 10.02 -11.94
CA SER A 35 5.92 10.24 -11.21
C SER A 35 5.33 8.91 -10.73
N PHE A 36 4.49 8.93 -9.71
CA PHE A 36 3.87 7.70 -9.21
C PHE A 36 3.05 7.00 -10.30
N ARG A 37 2.27 7.78 -11.06
CA ARG A 37 1.43 7.24 -12.13
C ARG A 37 2.27 6.58 -13.24
N ASP A 38 3.31 7.27 -13.70
CA ASP A 38 4.20 6.73 -14.73
C ASP A 38 4.91 5.45 -14.25
N ALA A 39 5.29 5.38 -12.97
CA ALA A 39 5.96 4.21 -12.39
C ALA A 39 5.02 3.00 -12.30
N VAL A 40 3.74 3.20 -11.98
CA VAL A 40 2.72 2.13 -11.98
C VAL A 40 2.34 1.72 -13.40
N ASP A 41 2.32 2.67 -14.34
CA ASP A 41 2.00 2.39 -15.73
C ASP A 41 3.18 1.70 -16.46
N SER A 42 4.42 1.79 -15.96
CA SER A 42 5.59 1.12 -16.55
C SER A 42 5.62 -0.39 -16.31
N VAL A 43 5.01 -0.87 -15.22
CA VAL A 43 4.98 -2.30 -14.90
C VAL A 43 3.88 -3.03 -15.67
N GLN A 44 4.25 -4.14 -16.28
CA GLN A 44 3.32 -5.03 -16.96
C GLN A 44 2.75 -6.05 -15.97
N VAL A 45 1.48 -5.88 -15.64
CA VAL A 45 0.70 -6.79 -14.80
C VAL A 45 -0.65 -7.00 -15.49
N ASP A 46 -0.90 -8.21 -15.99
CA ASP A 46 -2.09 -8.53 -16.78
C ASP A 46 -3.37 -8.62 -15.93
N ASP A 47 -3.23 -9.05 -14.67
CA ASP A 47 -4.32 -9.09 -13.70
C ASP A 47 -4.55 -7.67 -13.14
N ASN A 48 -5.69 -7.08 -13.51
CA ASN A 48 -6.09 -5.74 -13.06
C ASN A 48 -6.34 -5.66 -11.54
N GLU A 49 -6.81 -6.74 -10.90
CA GLU A 49 -7.00 -6.77 -9.46
C GLU A 49 -5.63 -6.79 -8.76
N LEU A 50 -4.71 -7.61 -9.24
CA LEU A 50 -3.32 -7.63 -8.75
C LEU A 50 -2.63 -6.29 -8.95
N LYS A 51 -2.82 -5.65 -10.12
CA LYS A 51 -2.24 -4.34 -10.41
C LYS A 51 -2.78 -3.26 -9.47
N ALA A 52 -4.09 -3.27 -9.19
CA ALA A 52 -4.69 -2.32 -8.25
C ALA A 52 -4.16 -2.50 -6.82
N LEU A 53 -3.95 -3.75 -6.38
CA LEU A 53 -3.33 -4.06 -5.09
C LEU A 53 -1.89 -3.53 -5.02
N ILE A 54 -1.09 -3.78 -6.06
CA ILE A 54 0.29 -3.27 -6.15
C ILE A 54 0.33 -1.73 -6.10
N GLU A 55 -0.57 -1.06 -6.82
CA GLU A 55 -0.68 0.40 -6.80
C GLU A 55 -0.99 0.92 -5.38
N ASP A 56 -1.99 0.34 -4.71
CA ASP A 56 -2.38 0.73 -3.35
C ASP A 56 -1.23 0.50 -2.34
N ASP A 57 -0.65 -0.70 -2.35
CA ASP A 57 0.44 -1.07 -1.44
C ASP A 57 1.69 -0.22 -1.68
N ALA A 58 2.04 0.08 -2.94
CA ALA A 58 3.15 0.95 -3.27
C ALA A 58 2.97 2.33 -2.64
N LEU A 59 1.79 2.93 -2.74
CA LEU A 59 1.54 4.24 -2.16
C LEU A 59 1.61 4.20 -0.62
N LYS A 60 1.00 3.20 0.01
CA LYS A 60 1.02 3.02 1.47
C LYS A 60 2.45 2.82 2.00
N ILE A 61 3.28 2.04 1.30
CA ILE A 61 4.69 1.82 1.65
C ILE A 61 5.48 3.13 1.56
N LEU A 62 5.27 3.92 0.50
CA LEU A 62 5.93 5.22 0.35
C LEU A 62 5.53 6.19 1.47
N ILE A 63 4.25 6.21 1.87
CA ILE A 63 3.78 7.01 3.00
C ILE A 63 4.48 6.56 4.29
N ALA A 64 4.54 5.25 4.55
CA ALA A 64 5.23 4.71 5.73
C ALA A 64 6.71 5.08 5.76
N GLU A 65 7.43 4.88 4.65
CA GLU A 65 8.88 5.12 4.58
C GLU A 65 9.23 6.63 4.55
N LEU A 66 8.52 7.43 3.78
CA LEU A 66 8.89 8.82 3.57
C LEU A 66 8.28 9.73 4.63
N CYS A 67 7.02 9.55 5.00
CA CYS A 67 6.36 10.43 5.96
C CYS A 67 6.59 9.99 7.41
N TYR A 68 6.46 8.70 7.71
CA TYR A 68 6.60 8.24 9.09
C TYR A 68 8.05 7.98 9.49
N VAL A 69 8.87 7.37 8.64
CA VAL A 69 10.30 7.13 8.94
C VAL A 69 11.12 8.39 8.64
N SER A 70 11.05 8.91 7.41
CA SER A 70 11.90 10.03 6.97
C SER A 70 11.36 11.42 7.31
N LYS A 71 10.16 11.51 7.92
CA LYS A 71 9.52 12.75 8.37
C LYS A 71 9.24 13.78 7.26
N ILE A 72 9.09 13.32 6.02
CA ILE A 72 8.69 14.16 4.89
C ILE A 72 7.21 14.57 5.05
N PRO A 73 6.86 15.87 4.97
CA PRO A 73 5.47 16.32 5.01
C PRO A 73 4.63 15.75 3.84
N PHE A 74 3.33 15.57 4.05
CA PHE A 74 2.44 15.03 3.00
C PHE A 74 2.39 15.92 1.75
N GLU A 75 2.46 17.24 1.93
CA GLU A 75 2.52 18.21 0.83
C GLU A 75 3.77 18.00 -0.03
N GLU A 76 4.91 17.70 0.60
CA GLU A 76 6.17 17.44 -0.09
C GLU A 76 6.12 16.08 -0.80
N LEU A 77 5.61 15.03 -0.13
CA LEU A 77 5.39 13.73 -0.77
C LEU A 77 4.46 13.84 -1.99
N ALA A 78 3.35 14.57 -1.88
CA ALA A 78 2.41 14.79 -2.97
C ALA A 78 3.10 15.44 -4.18
N ASN A 79 3.96 16.44 -3.94
CA ASN A 79 4.75 17.08 -4.98
C ASN A 79 5.78 16.13 -5.61
N MET A 80 6.49 15.34 -4.81
CA MET A 80 7.47 14.34 -5.29
C MET A 80 6.80 13.31 -6.21
N LEU A 81 5.64 12.80 -5.80
CA LEU A 81 4.89 11.77 -6.52
C LEU A 81 4.03 12.33 -7.66
N LYS A 82 3.89 13.66 -7.75
CA LYS A 82 2.95 14.37 -8.63
C LYS A 82 1.50 13.90 -8.47
N LEU A 83 1.10 13.67 -7.21
CA LEU A 83 -0.25 13.25 -6.85
C LEU A 83 -0.99 14.39 -6.13
N PRO A 84 -2.32 14.43 -6.21
CA PRO A 84 -3.12 15.30 -5.34
C PRO A 84 -2.88 14.96 -3.86
N LEU A 85 -2.76 15.98 -3.01
CA LEU A 85 -2.59 15.80 -1.56
C LEU A 85 -3.71 14.96 -0.94
N GLU A 86 -4.94 15.10 -1.43
CA GLU A 86 -6.08 14.33 -0.95
C GLU A 86 -5.93 12.83 -1.22
N THR A 87 -5.24 12.43 -2.30
CA THR A 87 -4.92 11.02 -2.56
C THR A 87 -3.98 10.46 -1.48
N ILE A 88 -2.96 11.22 -1.10
CA ILE A 88 -2.02 10.84 -0.03
C ILE A 88 -2.76 10.71 1.32
N ARG A 89 -3.62 11.69 1.63
CA ARG A 89 -4.40 11.69 2.87
C ARG A 89 -5.37 10.52 2.95
N LYS A 90 -6.04 10.21 1.84
CA LYS A 90 -6.96 9.08 1.74
C LYS A 90 -6.22 7.76 1.99
N ALA A 91 -5.12 7.51 1.28
CA ALA A 91 -4.32 6.29 1.45
C ALA A 91 -3.77 6.16 2.89
N ASN A 92 -3.34 7.29 3.48
CA ASN A 92 -2.92 7.32 4.88
C ASN A 92 -4.07 6.98 5.84
N PHE A 93 -5.27 7.48 5.60
CA PHE A 93 -6.44 7.19 6.43
C PHE A 93 -6.82 5.71 6.36
N GLU A 94 -6.86 5.14 5.15
CA GLU A 94 -7.11 3.71 4.93
C GLU A 94 -6.06 2.85 5.67
N MET A 95 -4.77 3.22 5.57
CA MET A 95 -3.70 2.53 6.30
C MET A 95 -3.90 2.58 7.83
N LEU A 96 -4.34 3.71 8.39
CA LEU A 96 -4.59 3.82 9.83
C LEU A 96 -5.83 3.04 10.27
N GLU A 97 -6.87 2.99 9.45
CA GLU A 97 -8.06 2.16 9.66
C GLU A 97 -7.68 0.68 9.69
N ASP A 98 -6.85 0.23 8.75
CA ASP A 98 -6.34 -1.15 8.68
C ASP A 98 -5.56 -1.55 9.96
N VAL A 99 -4.71 -0.64 10.46
CA VAL A 99 -3.97 -0.85 11.72
C VAL A 99 -4.92 -0.94 12.91
N GLN A 100 -5.91 -0.05 12.99
CA GLN A 100 -6.91 -0.04 14.07
C GLN A 100 -7.71 -1.34 14.09
N LEU A 101 -8.21 -1.78 12.94
CA LEU A 101 -8.95 -3.04 12.80
C LEU A 101 -8.10 -4.26 13.18
N THR A 102 -6.83 -4.27 12.78
CA THR A 102 -5.88 -5.34 13.12
C THR A 102 -5.66 -5.43 14.64
N LEU A 103 -5.52 -4.28 15.30
CA LEU A 103 -5.40 -4.21 16.76
C LEU A 103 -6.67 -4.71 17.44
N ASP A 104 -7.84 -4.22 17.04
CA ASP A 104 -9.12 -4.62 17.64
C ASP A 104 -9.40 -6.12 17.50
N ASN A 105 -9.11 -6.70 16.33
CA ASN A 105 -9.22 -8.13 16.11
C ASN A 105 -8.25 -8.95 16.98
N THR A 106 -7.03 -8.45 17.18
CA THR A 106 -6.02 -9.10 18.03
C THR A 106 -6.41 -9.04 19.51
N PHE A 107 -6.90 -7.89 19.98
CA PHE A 107 -7.33 -7.71 21.37
C PHE A 107 -8.62 -8.50 21.69
N ASN A 108 -9.57 -8.56 20.76
CA ASN A 108 -10.82 -9.31 20.94
C ASN A 108 -10.61 -10.83 20.90
N LYS A 109 -9.67 -11.35 20.10
CA LYS A 109 -9.28 -12.78 20.16
C LYS A 109 -8.68 -13.16 21.51
N LYS A 110 -7.85 -12.30 22.12
CA LYS A 110 -7.26 -12.57 23.45
C LYS A 110 -8.28 -12.59 24.59
N ARG A 111 -9.44 -11.94 24.46
CA ARG A 111 -10.50 -11.96 25.49
C ARG A 111 -11.34 -13.25 25.52
N LYS A 112 -11.38 -14.03 24.43
CA LYS A 112 -12.15 -15.29 24.37
C LYS A 112 -11.41 -16.53 24.89
N GLY A 113 -10.16 -16.40 25.34
CA GLY A 113 -9.32 -17.51 25.80
C GLY A 113 -9.22 -17.71 27.31
N ASN A 114 -9.80 -16.82 28.13
CA ASN A 114 -9.72 -16.88 29.60
C ASN A 114 -11.13 -16.78 30.23
N ALA A 115 -12.04 -17.66 29.82
CA ALA A 115 -13.33 -17.86 30.47
C ALA A 115 -13.48 -19.34 30.85
#